data_AF-A0A345P0K3-F1
#
_entry.id   AF-A0A345P0K3-F1
#
_cell.length_a   1.000
_cell.length_b   1.000
_cell.length_c   1.000
_cell.angle_alpha   90.00
_cell.angle_beta   90.00
_cell.angle_gamma   90.00
#
_symmetry.space_group_name_H-M   'P 1'
#
loop_
_entity.id
_entity.type
_entity.pdbx_description
1 polymer ?
#
loop_
_entity_poly.entity_id
_entity_poly.type
_entity_poly.pdbx_seq_one_letter_code
_entity_poly.pdbx_strand_id
1 'polypeptide(L)'
;MNKAFRLLFWGYVFVFFRVHVYIDLLAAPIGYYMIYSGARIMSQQIHETKKVELVAFIGVLISVPGVFVNLSEVSSGGWMLYAEGLFVWKIIVVYYLFATWKTAIQQVGFARVRSRVQLTYMWYMGIHFLMLLVTAFSLNIGGDYWTILYSTVSVLVVLIDIALLILIASLRRIDWRAAKENVIHIPVD
;
A
#
# COMPACT_ATOMS: atom_id res chain seq x y z
N MET A 1 -6.76 0.23 -17.70
CA MET A 1 -5.64 -0.06 -16.79
C MET A 1 -4.83 1.18 -16.36
N ASN A 2 -4.22 1.98 -17.25
CA ASN A 2 -3.32 3.08 -16.86
C ASN A 2 -3.96 4.11 -15.88
N LYS A 3 -5.22 4.52 -16.15
CA LYS A 3 -6.00 5.38 -15.23
C LYS A 3 -6.11 4.79 -13.82
N ALA A 4 -6.30 3.48 -13.70
CA ALA A 4 -6.39 2.80 -12.41
C ALA A 4 -5.05 2.86 -11.65
N PHE A 5 -3.94 2.50 -12.30
CA PHE A 5 -2.61 2.61 -11.69
C PHE A 5 -2.23 4.04 -11.30
N ARG A 6 -2.68 5.04 -12.06
CA ARG A 6 -2.50 6.45 -11.68
C ARG A 6 -3.26 6.80 -10.40
N LEU A 7 -4.49 6.32 -10.25
CA LEU A 7 -5.27 6.50 -9.02
C LEU A 7 -4.63 5.75 -7.84
N LEU A 8 -4.18 4.51 -8.04
CA LEU A 8 -3.45 3.75 -7.02
C LEU A 8 -2.16 4.44 -6.59
N PHE A 9 -1.38 4.98 -7.53
CA PHE A 9 -0.15 5.71 -7.25
C PHE A 9 -0.41 6.91 -6.34
N TRP A 10 -1.30 7.81 -6.77
CA TRP A 10 -1.61 9.01 -6.00
C TRP A 10 -2.31 8.69 -4.68
N GLY A 11 -3.20 7.70 -4.68
CA GLY A 11 -3.84 7.24 -3.45
C GLY A 11 -2.82 6.74 -2.43
N TYR A 12 -1.83 5.97 -2.88
CA TYR A 12 -0.75 5.51 -2.02
C TYR A 12 0.14 6.66 -1.54
N VAL A 13 0.45 7.66 -2.40
CA VAL A 13 1.16 8.88 -1.98
C VAL A 13 0.40 9.56 -0.83
N PHE A 14 -0.91 9.75 -0.95
CA PHE A 14 -1.70 10.40 0.09
C PHE A 14 -1.81 9.59 1.40
N VAL A 15 -1.92 8.26 1.31
CA VAL A 15 -1.92 7.39 2.52
C VAL A 15 -0.55 7.37 3.18
N PHE A 16 0.53 7.32 2.40
CA PHE A 16 1.90 7.14 2.91
C PHE A 16 2.51 8.45 3.39
N PHE A 17 2.52 9.47 2.54
CA PHE A 17 3.31 10.65 2.80
C PHE A 17 2.75 11.53 3.89
N ARG A 18 1.60 11.18 4.51
CA ARG A 18 0.81 11.99 5.48
C ARG A 18 1.36 13.38 5.40
N VAL A 19 1.13 14.03 4.25
CA VAL A 19 1.79 15.30 3.95
C VAL A 19 1.51 16.16 5.19
N HIS A 20 2.45 16.94 5.71
CA HIS A 20 2.19 17.82 6.87
C HIS A 20 2.23 19.28 6.37
N VAL A 21 1.49 19.58 5.29
CA VAL A 21 1.28 20.93 4.77
C VAL A 21 -0.06 21.49 5.28
N TYR A 22 -0.07 22.04 6.51
CA TYR A 22 -1.06 22.94 7.14
C TYR A 22 -2.58 22.55 7.13
N ILE A 23 -3.03 21.62 6.28
CA ILE A 23 -4.42 21.16 6.06
C ILE A 23 -4.39 19.66 5.71
N ASP A 24 -3.58 18.88 6.42
CA ASP A 24 -3.33 17.45 6.10
C ASP A 24 -4.37 16.48 6.61
N LEU A 25 -5.39 17.07 7.17
CA LEU A 25 -6.54 16.44 7.75
C LEU A 25 -7.15 15.37 6.85
N LEU A 26 -7.22 15.61 5.53
CA LEU A 26 -7.94 14.74 4.60
C LEU A 26 -7.06 13.77 3.81
N ALA A 27 -5.74 13.75 4.03
CA ALA A 27 -4.83 12.96 3.19
C ALA A 27 -5.16 11.46 3.23
N ALA A 28 -5.43 10.88 4.41
CA ALA A 28 -5.71 9.45 4.52
C ALA A 28 -7.05 9.04 3.88
N PRO A 29 -8.21 9.66 4.19
CA PRO A 29 -9.47 9.33 3.53
C PRO A 29 -9.44 9.53 2.00
N ILE A 30 -8.84 10.63 1.52
CA ILE A 30 -8.69 10.88 0.09
C ILE A 30 -7.79 9.81 -0.53
N GLY A 31 -6.69 9.46 0.12
CA GLY A 31 -5.79 8.42 -0.35
C GLY A 31 -6.48 7.07 -0.52
N TYR A 32 -7.22 6.62 0.50
CA TYR A 32 -8.01 5.38 0.41
C TYR A 32 -9.11 5.47 -0.64
N TYR A 33 -9.75 6.63 -0.81
CA TYR A 33 -10.77 6.83 -1.84
C TYR A 33 -10.20 6.71 -3.26
N MET A 34 -8.99 7.23 -3.48
CA MET A 34 -8.29 7.08 -4.75
C MET A 34 -7.89 5.62 -4.99
N ILE A 35 -7.43 4.90 -3.95
CA ILE A 35 -7.14 3.47 -4.06
C ILE A 35 -8.42 2.70 -4.40
N TYR A 36 -9.53 2.97 -3.72
CA TYR A 36 -10.86 2.40 -4.00
C TYR A 36 -11.26 2.64 -5.45
N SER A 37 -11.17 3.88 -5.92
CA SER A 37 -11.53 4.25 -7.29
C SER A 37 -10.66 3.55 -8.34
N GLY A 38 -9.36 3.42 -8.07
CA GLY A 38 -8.44 2.67 -8.92
C GLY A 38 -8.77 1.18 -8.95
N ALA A 39 -9.01 0.60 -7.77
CA ALA A 39 -9.39 -0.81 -7.62
C ALA A 39 -10.72 -1.13 -8.32
N ARG A 40 -11.71 -0.25 -8.23
CA ARG A 40 -13.01 -0.40 -8.91
C ARG A 40 -12.88 -0.39 -10.44
N ILE A 41 -11.96 0.39 -10.99
CA ILE A 41 -11.68 0.35 -12.45
C ILE A 41 -10.99 -0.97 -12.82
N MET A 42 -10.10 -1.48 -11.97
CA MET A 42 -9.43 -2.76 -12.20
C MET A 42 -10.35 -3.97 -11.99
N SER A 43 -11.33 -3.89 -11.09
CA SER A 43 -12.26 -4.99 -10.78
C SER A 43 -13.19 -5.33 -11.94
N GLN A 44 -13.36 -4.41 -12.90
CA GLN A 44 -14.03 -4.66 -14.18
C GLN A 44 -13.26 -5.66 -15.08
N GLN A 45 -11.97 -5.85 -14.86
CA GLN A 45 -11.10 -6.71 -15.68
C GLN A 45 -10.52 -7.89 -14.89
N ILE A 46 -10.31 -7.72 -13.58
CA ILE A 46 -9.65 -8.68 -12.70
C ILE A 46 -10.50 -8.84 -11.44
N HIS A 47 -11.20 -9.97 -11.32
CA HIS A 47 -12.19 -10.22 -10.27
C HIS A 47 -11.59 -10.13 -8.87
N GLU A 48 -10.35 -10.56 -8.70
CA GLU A 48 -9.60 -10.56 -7.44
C GLU A 48 -9.46 -9.15 -6.85
N THR A 49 -9.53 -8.11 -7.70
CA THR A 49 -9.43 -6.71 -7.28
C THR A 49 -10.61 -6.26 -6.42
N LYS A 50 -11.75 -6.98 -6.43
CA LYS A 50 -12.91 -6.65 -5.57
C LYS A 50 -12.54 -6.63 -4.09
N LYS A 51 -11.56 -7.44 -3.67
CA LYS A 51 -11.05 -7.42 -2.30
C LYS A 51 -10.37 -6.10 -1.96
N VAL A 52 -9.52 -5.60 -2.88
CA VAL A 52 -8.88 -4.27 -2.75
C VAL A 52 -9.93 -3.17 -2.68
N GLU A 53 -10.93 -3.22 -3.55
CA GLU A 53 -12.03 -2.27 -3.58
C GLU A 53 -12.72 -2.20 -2.21
N LEU A 54 -13.11 -3.35 -1.65
CA LEU A 54 -13.75 -3.41 -0.34
C LEU A 54 -12.86 -2.88 0.79
N VAL A 55 -11.61 -3.33 0.89
CA VAL A 55 -10.73 -2.90 1.99
C VAL A 55 -10.34 -1.43 1.89
N ALA A 56 -10.20 -0.90 0.68
CA ALA A 56 -9.94 0.52 0.47
C ALA A 56 -11.17 1.36 0.84
N PHE A 57 -12.39 0.91 0.51
CA PHE A 57 -13.62 1.57 0.91
C PHE A 57 -13.77 1.64 2.43
N ILE A 58 -13.54 0.53 3.13
CA ILE A 58 -13.53 0.52 4.60
C ILE A 58 -12.42 1.46 5.12
N GLY A 59 -11.25 1.47 4.46
CA GLY A 59 -10.14 2.38 4.73
C GLY A 59 -10.55 3.86 4.73
N VAL A 60 -11.42 4.26 3.79
CA VAL A 60 -11.99 5.62 3.76
C VAL A 60 -12.74 5.90 5.06
N LEU A 61 -13.66 5.01 5.46
CA LEU A 61 -14.51 5.20 6.63
C LEU A 61 -13.71 5.26 7.93
N ILE A 62 -12.79 4.31 8.13
CA ILE A 62 -12.01 4.23 9.38
C ILE A 62 -10.97 5.34 9.50
N SER A 63 -10.55 5.97 8.41
CA SER A 63 -9.57 7.07 8.44
C SER A 63 -10.19 8.44 8.68
N VAL A 64 -11.52 8.57 8.61
CA VAL A 64 -12.23 9.84 8.85
C VAL A 64 -11.98 10.40 10.26
N PRO A 65 -12.01 9.62 11.35
CA PRO A 65 -11.73 10.17 12.69
C PRO A 65 -10.36 10.84 12.79
N GLY A 66 -9.35 10.31 12.10
CA GLY A 66 -7.99 10.87 12.04
C GLY A 66 -7.89 12.22 11.33
N VAL A 67 -8.96 12.65 10.66
CA VAL A 67 -9.10 14.03 10.19
C VAL A 67 -9.19 14.94 11.42
N PHE A 68 -10.14 14.73 12.32
CA PHE A 68 -10.41 15.71 13.37
C PHE A 68 -9.33 15.83 14.46
N VAL A 69 -8.25 15.03 14.38
CA VAL A 69 -7.22 14.93 15.43
C VAL A 69 -5.82 14.85 14.83
N ASN A 70 -4.89 15.65 15.37
CA ASN A 70 -3.48 15.56 15.02
C ASN A 70 -2.84 14.34 15.70
N LEU A 71 -2.80 13.21 14.99
CA LEU A 71 -2.23 11.95 15.50
C LEU A 71 -0.74 12.02 15.86
N SER A 72 0.00 13.07 15.48
CA SER A 72 1.41 13.25 15.83
C SER A 72 1.63 13.87 17.21
N GLU A 73 0.65 14.61 17.72
CA GLU A 73 0.74 15.36 18.99
C GLU A 73 0.01 14.66 20.13
N VAL A 74 -0.76 13.63 19.83
CA VAL A 74 -1.63 12.98 20.81
C VAL A 74 -0.90 11.85 21.52
N SER A 75 -0.67 12.03 22.82
CA SER A 75 -0.05 11.04 23.71
C SER A 75 -1.05 10.14 24.46
N SER A 76 -2.36 10.34 24.27
CA SER A 76 -3.38 9.52 24.95
C SER A 76 -3.53 8.14 24.28
N GLY A 77 -3.59 7.07 25.07
CA GLY A 77 -3.51 5.69 24.59
C GLY A 77 -4.55 5.27 23.54
N GLY A 78 -5.77 5.83 23.57
CA GLY A 78 -6.81 5.49 22.58
C GLY A 78 -6.46 5.90 21.14
N TRP A 79 -5.86 7.08 20.97
CA TRP A 79 -5.44 7.58 19.66
C TRP A 79 -4.17 6.88 19.14
N MET A 80 -3.30 6.43 20.05
CA MET A 80 -2.16 5.59 19.71
C MET A 80 -2.62 4.26 19.10
N LEU A 81 -3.55 3.56 19.76
CA LEU A 81 -4.14 2.31 19.23
C LEU A 81 -4.84 2.53 17.88
N TYR A 82 -5.51 3.67 17.72
CA TYR A 82 -6.12 4.04 16.45
C TYR A 82 -5.08 4.22 15.33
N ALA A 83 -3.97 4.93 15.61
CA ALA A 83 -2.89 5.13 14.64
C ALA A 83 -2.22 3.81 14.24
N GLU A 84 -1.98 2.92 15.20
CA GLU A 84 -1.49 1.56 14.95
C GLU A 84 -2.49 0.74 14.12
N GLY A 85 -3.78 0.84 14.43
CA GLY A 85 -4.85 0.20 13.66
C GLY A 85 -4.88 0.66 12.20
N LEU A 86 -4.72 1.96 11.95
CA LEU A 86 -4.59 2.50 10.59
C LEU A 86 -3.33 2.00 9.89
N PHE A 87 -2.22 1.85 10.61
CA PHE A 87 -0.98 1.30 10.06
C PHE A 87 -1.15 -0.17 9.65
N VAL A 88 -1.78 -0.99 10.49
CA VAL A 88 -2.16 -2.37 10.13
C VAL A 88 -3.09 -2.38 8.92
N TRP A 89 -4.06 -1.46 8.88
CA TRP A 89 -4.99 -1.35 7.76
C TRP A 89 -4.29 -1.03 6.43
N LYS A 90 -3.32 -0.11 6.43
CA LYS A 90 -2.46 0.18 5.27
C LYS A 90 -1.79 -1.11 4.76
N ILE A 91 -1.24 -1.93 5.66
CA ILE A 91 -0.59 -3.20 5.29
C ILE A 91 -1.59 -4.16 4.64
N ILE A 92 -2.82 -4.28 5.17
CA ILE A 92 -3.88 -5.11 4.59
C ILE A 92 -4.23 -4.67 3.17
N VAL A 93 -4.39 -3.36 2.94
CA VAL A 93 -4.67 -2.82 1.60
C VAL A 93 -3.55 -3.17 0.62
N VAL A 94 -2.30 -2.98 1.03
CA VAL A 94 -1.14 -3.27 0.17
C VAL A 94 -0.98 -4.77 -0.10
N TYR A 95 -1.25 -5.62 0.88
CA TYR A 95 -1.29 -7.07 0.70
C TYR A 95 -2.25 -7.46 -0.44
N TYR A 96 -3.49 -6.96 -0.42
CA TYR A 96 -4.45 -7.26 -1.47
C TYR A 96 -4.09 -6.63 -2.82
N LEU A 97 -3.44 -5.46 -2.83
CA LEU A 97 -2.90 -4.86 -4.06
C LEU A 97 -1.85 -5.76 -4.71
N PHE A 98 -0.89 -6.26 -3.92
CA PHE A 98 0.11 -7.20 -4.44
C PHE A 98 -0.52 -8.49 -4.95
N ALA A 99 -1.51 -9.05 -4.25
CA ALA A 99 -2.24 -10.23 -4.74
C ALA A 99 -2.88 -9.94 -6.11
N THR A 100 -3.53 -8.80 -6.26
CA THR A 100 -4.14 -8.35 -7.52
C THR A 100 -3.11 -8.20 -8.63
N TRP A 101 -1.97 -7.54 -8.37
CA TRP A 101 -0.94 -7.33 -9.39
C TRP A 101 -0.26 -8.63 -9.81
N LYS A 102 -0.06 -9.59 -8.89
CA LYS A 102 0.46 -10.91 -9.25
C LYS A 102 -0.47 -11.62 -10.23
N THR A 103 -1.78 -11.63 -9.97
CA THR A 103 -2.77 -12.19 -10.90
C THR A 103 -2.76 -11.45 -12.24
N ALA A 104 -2.75 -10.11 -12.21
CA ALA A 104 -2.71 -9.28 -13.43
C ALA A 104 -1.50 -9.61 -14.31
N ILE A 105 -0.32 -9.77 -13.70
CA ILE A 105 0.92 -10.04 -14.44
C ILE A 105 1.00 -11.49 -14.92
N GLN A 106 0.47 -12.44 -14.15
CA GLN A 106 0.39 -13.84 -14.55
C GLN A 106 -0.42 -14.03 -15.83
N GLN A 107 -1.52 -13.28 -16.00
CA GLN A 107 -2.34 -13.33 -17.21
C GLN A 107 -1.63 -12.80 -18.46
N VAL A 108 -0.56 -12.03 -18.29
CA VAL A 108 0.13 -11.30 -19.37
C VAL A 108 1.51 -11.91 -19.71
N GLY A 109 2.03 -12.80 -18.85
CA GLY A 109 3.28 -13.54 -19.13
C GLY A 109 4.59 -12.77 -18.89
N PHE A 110 4.57 -11.57 -18.30
CA PHE A 110 5.81 -10.81 -18.05
C PHE A 110 6.63 -11.35 -16.86
N ALA A 111 7.46 -12.37 -17.11
CA ALA A 111 8.29 -13.02 -16.08
C ALA A 111 9.18 -12.05 -15.28
N ARG A 112 9.83 -11.08 -15.97
CA ARG A 112 10.70 -10.08 -15.31
C ARG A 112 9.93 -9.17 -14.35
N VAL A 113 8.74 -8.72 -14.73
CA VAL A 113 7.90 -7.86 -13.87
C VAL A 113 7.34 -8.66 -12.71
N ARG A 114 6.95 -9.92 -12.94
CA ARG A 114 6.47 -10.84 -11.90
C ARG A 114 7.50 -11.03 -10.79
N SER A 115 8.75 -11.29 -11.15
CA SER A 115 9.84 -11.46 -10.18
C SER A 115 10.03 -10.20 -9.33
N ARG A 116 10.01 -9.02 -9.95
CA ARG A 116 10.11 -7.73 -9.23
C ARG A 116 8.94 -7.52 -8.26
N VAL A 117 7.71 -7.74 -8.70
CA VAL A 117 6.52 -7.63 -7.82
C VAL A 117 6.58 -8.60 -6.65
N GLN A 118 7.02 -9.85 -6.88
CA GLN A 118 7.18 -10.84 -5.82
C GLN A 118 8.26 -10.45 -4.81
N LEU A 119 9.41 -9.96 -5.29
CA LEU A 119 10.51 -9.52 -4.44
C LEU A 119 10.10 -8.31 -3.60
N THR A 120 9.49 -7.29 -4.21
CA THR A 120 8.99 -6.11 -3.47
C THR A 120 7.92 -6.52 -2.47
N TYR A 121 7.00 -7.43 -2.81
CA TYR A 121 6.01 -7.95 -1.88
C TYR A 121 6.65 -8.57 -0.63
N MET A 122 7.63 -9.44 -0.82
CA MET A 122 8.29 -10.15 0.28
C MET A 122 9.01 -9.18 1.22
N TRP A 123 9.79 -8.24 0.67
CA TRP A 123 10.47 -7.21 1.47
C TRP A 123 9.49 -6.26 2.15
N TYR A 124 8.45 -5.81 1.43
CA TYR A 124 7.43 -4.92 1.97
C TYR A 124 6.73 -5.52 3.18
N MET A 125 6.23 -6.74 3.06
CA MET A 125 5.54 -7.43 4.15
C MET A 125 6.49 -7.75 5.31
N GLY A 126 7.71 -8.21 5.01
CA GLY A 126 8.71 -8.54 6.04
C GLY A 126 9.11 -7.31 6.88
N ILE A 127 9.42 -6.19 6.23
CA ILE A 127 9.82 -4.95 6.93
C ILE A 127 8.67 -4.36 7.76
N HIS A 128 7.45 -4.32 7.21
CA HIS A 128 6.29 -3.82 7.96
C HIS A 128 5.92 -4.73 9.14
N PHE A 129 6.03 -6.04 8.98
CA PHE A 129 5.82 -6.98 10.08
C PHE A 129 6.90 -6.85 11.16
N LEU A 130 8.16 -6.65 10.76
CA LEU A 130 9.24 -6.34 11.69
C LEU A 130 8.96 -5.04 12.46
N MET A 131 8.47 -4.01 11.78
CA MET A 131 8.07 -2.75 12.44
C MET A 131 6.96 -2.99 13.48
N LEU A 132 5.91 -3.76 13.14
CA LEU A 132 4.86 -4.12 14.10
C LEU A 132 5.42 -4.85 15.33
N LEU A 133 6.35 -5.78 15.11
CA LEU A 133 7.02 -6.51 16.18
C LEU A 133 7.80 -5.54 17.09
N VAL A 134 8.63 -4.68 16.51
CA VAL A 134 9.41 -3.69 17.28
C VAL A 134 8.48 -2.73 18.02
N THR A 135 7.39 -2.28 17.42
CA THR A 135 6.40 -1.43 18.13
C THR A 135 5.76 -2.18 19.31
N ALA A 136 5.36 -3.44 19.15
CA ALA A 136 4.72 -4.21 20.22
C ALA A 136 5.62 -4.41 21.45
N PHE A 137 6.94 -4.58 21.24
CA PHE A 137 7.90 -4.71 22.34
C PHE A 137 8.36 -3.36 22.92
N SER A 138 8.11 -2.24 22.25
CA SER A 138 8.56 -0.91 22.69
C SER A 138 7.99 -0.47 24.03
N LEU A 139 6.81 -0.99 24.40
CA LEU A 139 6.19 -0.73 25.70
C LEU A 139 6.93 -1.40 26.87
N ASN A 140 7.69 -2.45 26.60
CA ASN A 140 8.35 -3.27 27.62
C ASN A 140 9.87 -3.05 27.67
N ILE A 141 10.45 -2.51 26.59
CA ILE A 141 11.90 -2.35 26.43
C ILE A 141 12.20 -0.88 26.16
N GLY A 142 12.91 -0.24 27.09
CA GLY A 142 13.41 1.11 26.95
C GLY A 142 14.93 1.17 26.75
N GLY A 143 15.44 2.37 26.47
CA GLY A 143 16.87 2.67 26.40
C GLY A 143 17.40 3.01 25.00
N ASP A 144 18.66 3.42 24.95
CA ASP A 144 19.29 3.98 23.75
C ASP A 144 19.38 2.95 22.61
N TYR A 145 19.76 1.71 22.90
CA TYR A 145 19.84 0.64 21.91
C TYR A 145 18.50 0.33 21.25
N TRP A 146 17.41 0.36 22.04
CA TRP A 146 16.06 0.14 21.51
C TRP A 146 15.63 1.28 20.60
N THR A 147 15.94 2.52 20.98
CA THR A 147 15.67 3.71 20.17
C THR A 147 16.41 3.66 18.83
N ILE A 148 17.67 3.21 18.82
CA ILE A 148 18.46 3.02 17.60
C ILE A 148 17.82 1.96 16.69
N LEU A 149 17.40 0.81 17.26
CA LEU A 149 16.73 -0.25 16.50
C LEU A 149 15.41 0.25 15.88
N TYR A 150 14.55 0.88 16.69
CA TYR A 150 13.27 1.44 16.25
C TYR A 150 13.47 2.44 15.11
N SER A 151 14.43 3.36 15.26
CA SER A 151 14.75 4.37 14.25
C SER A 151 15.26 3.72 12.95
N THR A 152 16.11 2.70 13.06
CA THR A 152 16.63 1.96 11.91
C THR A 152 15.52 1.26 11.13
N VAL A 153 14.62 0.55 11.83
CA VAL A 153 13.48 -0.14 11.18
C VAL A 153 12.51 0.88 10.58
N SER A 154 12.28 2.02 11.23
CA SER A 154 11.45 3.11 10.70
C SER A 154 12.00 3.65 9.37
N VAL A 155 13.32 3.83 9.25
CA VAL A 155 13.96 4.22 7.98
C VAL A 155 13.74 3.16 6.90
N LEU A 156 13.87 1.87 7.24
CA LEU A 156 13.60 0.77 6.30
C LEU A 156 12.14 0.76 5.81
N VAL A 157 11.18 1.07 6.69
CA VAL A 157 9.76 1.22 6.32
C VAL A 157 9.59 2.31 5.26
N VAL A 158 10.18 3.48 5.48
CA VAL A 158 10.13 4.59 4.51
C VAL A 158 10.76 4.19 3.17
N LEU A 159 11.92 3.53 3.19
CA LEU A 159 12.60 3.09 1.96
C LEU A 159 11.76 2.07 1.16
N ILE A 160 11.12 1.11 1.83
CA ILE A 160 10.30 0.10 1.14
C ILE A 160 8.98 0.68 0.62
N ASP A 161 8.42 1.70 1.29
CA ASP A 161 7.26 2.45 0.81
C ASP A 161 7.59 3.27 -0.46
N ILE A 162 8.77 3.88 -0.52
CA ILE A 162 9.28 4.54 -1.74
C ILE A 162 9.48 3.49 -2.86
N ALA A 163 10.04 2.33 -2.54
CA ALA A 163 10.19 1.25 -3.51
C ALA A 163 8.84 0.76 -4.06
N LEU A 164 7.80 0.70 -3.22
CA LEU A 164 6.44 0.41 -3.65
C LEU A 164 5.89 1.48 -4.60
N LEU A 165 6.11 2.77 -4.33
CA LEU A 165 5.73 3.85 -5.25
C LEU A 165 6.42 3.72 -6.62
N ILE A 166 7.72 3.42 -6.63
CA ILE A 166 8.48 3.17 -7.86
C ILE A 166 7.89 1.97 -8.61
N LEU A 167 7.52 0.90 -7.91
CA LEU A 167 6.88 -0.27 -8.50
C LEU A 167 5.53 0.10 -9.15
N ILE A 168 4.66 0.83 -8.45
CA ILE A 168 3.36 1.26 -9.00
C ILE A 168 3.59 2.14 -10.25
N ALA A 169 4.56 3.06 -10.19
CA ALA A 169 4.93 3.89 -11.33
C ALA A 169 5.45 3.07 -12.52
N SER A 170 6.19 1.98 -12.26
CA SER A 170 6.62 1.04 -13.29
C SER A 170 5.44 0.27 -13.90
N LEU A 171 4.51 -0.24 -13.08
CA LEU A 171 3.32 -0.97 -13.55
C LEU A 171 2.39 -0.10 -14.39
N ARG A 172 2.35 1.21 -14.10
CA ARG A 172 1.61 2.20 -14.89
C ARG A 172 2.11 2.33 -16.33
N ARG A 173 3.41 2.09 -16.56
CA ARG A 173 4.06 2.23 -17.88
C ARG A 173 3.85 1.02 -18.79
N ILE A 174 3.32 -0.09 -18.27
CA ILE A 174 3.05 -1.29 -19.07
C ILE A 174 1.83 -1.03 -19.97
N ASP A 175 1.94 -1.35 -21.26
CA ASP A 175 0.79 -1.36 -22.16
C ASP A 175 0.00 -2.66 -21.99
N TRP A 176 -0.96 -2.62 -21.07
CA TRP A 176 -1.79 -3.76 -20.73
C TRP A 176 -2.75 -4.20 -21.85
N ARG A 177 -2.98 -3.38 -22.89
CA ARG A 177 -3.84 -3.77 -24.03
C ARG A 177 -3.05 -4.63 -25.01
N ALA A 178 -1.94 -4.10 -25.51
CA ALA A 178 -1.04 -4.83 -26.42
C ALA A 178 -0.57 -6.15 -25.79
N ALA A 179 -0.31 -6.14 -24.48
CA ALA A 179 0.15 -7.34 -23.79
C ALA A 179 -0.94 -8.42 -23.66
N LYS A 180 -2.23 -8.06 -23.68
CA LYS A 180 -3.33 -9.04 -23.71
C LYS A 180 -3.51 -9.66 -25.10
N GLU A 181 -3.31 -8.86 -26.17
CA GLU A 181 -3.41 -9.33 -27.56
C GLU A 181 -2.32 -10.35 -27.90
N ASN A 182 -1.08 -10.12 -27.44
CA ASN A 182 0.04 -11.05 -27.68
C ASN A 182 -0.15 -12.44 -27.05
N VAL A 183 -0.94 -12.57 -25.98
CA VAL A 183 -1.23 -13.87 -25.35
C VAL A 183 -2.20 -14.71 -26.19
N ILE A 184 -3.07 -14.07 -26.98
CA ILE A 184 -4.08 -14.76 -27.80
C ILE A 184 -3.47 -15.42 -29.04
N HIS A 185 -2.29 -14.96 -29.48
CA HIS A 185 -1.64 -15.42 -30.72
C HIS A 185 -0.58 -16.50 -30.52
N ILE A 186 -0.44 -17.09 -29.34
CA ILE A 186 0.44 -18.26 -29.17
C ILE A 186 -0.35 -19.48 -29.69
N PRO A 187 0.00 -20.04 -30.86
CA PRO A 187 -0.65 -21.26 -31.33
C PRO A 187 -0.42 -22.36 -30.30
N VAL A 188 -1.50 -23.03 -29.94
CA VAL A 188 -1.46 -24.23 -29.11
C VAL A 188 -1.02 -25.36 -30.04
N ASP A 189 0.28 -25.52 -30.19
CA ASP A 189 0.91 -26.69 -30.83
C ASP A 189 1.00 -27.86 -29.84
#